data_AF-A0A538KH46-F1
#
_entry.id   AF-A0A538KH46-F1
#
_cell.length_a   1.000
_cell.length_b   1.000
_cell.length_c   1.000
_cell.angle_alpha   90.00
_cell.angle_beta   90.00
_cell.angle_gamma   90.00
#
_symmetry.space_group_name_H-M   'P 1'
#
loop_
_entity.id
_entity.type
_entity.pdbx_description
1 polymer ?
#
loop_
_entity_poly.entity_id
_entity_poly.type
_entity_poly.pdbx_seq_one_letter_code
_entity_poly.pdbx_strand_id
1 'polypeptide(L)' 'MDAEARFNEIADDLAAQNDDVELGKMFGMPTIKRAGKATFGFWQDAMVFKLTDEAKRKQALGLKRSSS' A
#
# COMPACT_ATOMS: atom_id res chain seq x y z
N MET A 1 -18.30 1.83 0.05
CA MET A 1 -17.27 1.28 -0.86
C MET A 1 -16.56 0.21 -0.07
N ASP A 2 -16.41 -0.99 -0.64
CA ASP A 2 -15.69 -2.08 0.00
C ASP A 2 -14.19 -1.73 0.00
N ALA A 3 -13.60 -1.52 1.18
CA ALA A 3 -12.24 -1.01 1.30
C ALA A 3 -11.20 -2.00 0.76
N GLU A 4 -11.48 -3.30 0.87
CA GLU A 4 -10.65 -4.35 0.30
C GLU A 4 -10.71 -4.34 -1.23
N ALA A 5 -11.90 -4.21 -1.83
CA ALA A 5 -12.05 -4.05 -3.27
C ALA A 5 -11.30 -2.81 -3.79
N ARG A 6 -11.37 -1.68 -3.05
CA ARG A 6 -10.61 -0.48 -3.40
C ARG A 6 -9.11 -0.70 -3.29
N PHE A 7 -8.65 -1.43 -2.28
CA PHE A 7 -7.25 -1.83 -2.16
C PHE A 7 -6.80 -2.67 -3.36
N ASN A 8 -7.59 -3.68 -3.75
CA ASN A 8 -7.28 -4.56 -4.87
C ASN A 8 -7.22 -3.78 -6.20
N GLU A 9 -8.14 -2.84 -6.44
CA GLU A 9 -8.10 -1.98 -7.63
C GLU A 9 -6.79 -1.18 -7.72
N ILE A 10 -6.35 -0.58 -6.61
CA ILE A 10 -5.08 0.17 -6.55
C ILE A 10 -3.89 -0.78 -6.75
N ALA A 11 -3.97 -2.00 -6.20
CA ALA A 11 -2.91 -2.98 -6.33
C ALA A 11 -2.75 -3.45 -7.79
N ASP A 12 -3.86 -3.73 -8.47
CA ASP A 12 -3.87 -4.10 -9.89
C ASP A 12 -3.32 -2.97 -10.77
N ASP A 13 -3.73 -1.73 -10.52
CA ASP A 13 -3.23 -0.55 -11.25
C ASP A 13 -1.71 -0.35 -11.07
N LEU A 14 -1.20 -0.53 -9.84
CA LEU A 14 0.23 -0.45 -9.55
C LEU A 14 1.03 -1.55 -10.24
N ALA A 15 0.51 -2.78 -10.25
CA ALA A 15 1.16 -3.91 -10.92
C ALA A 15 1.15 -3.75 -12.45
N ALA A 16 0.09 -3.17 -13.02
CA ALA A 16 0.01 -2.89 -14.45
C ALA A 16 1.02 -1.81 -14.92
N GLN A 17 1.37 -0.86 -14.04
CA GLN A 17 2.27 0.24 -14.36
C GLN A 17 3.75 -0.03 -14.01
N ASN A 18 4.05 -1.05 -13.20
CA ASN A 18 5.39 -1.29 -12.68
C ASN A 18 5.73 -2.79 -12.70
N ASP A 19 6.66 -3.19 -13.57
CA ASP A 19 7.07 -4.60 -13.72
C ASP A 19 7.69 -5.22 -12.45
N ASP A 20 8.18 -4.38 -11.53
CA ASP A 20 8.80 -4.81 -10.27
C ASP A 20 7.82 -4.86 -9.08
N VAL A 21 6.52 -4.65 -9.34
CA VAL A 21 5.44 -4.76 -8.36
C VAL A 21 4.79 -6.14 -8.43
N GLU A 22 4.64 -6.76 -7.26
CA GLU A 22 4.08 -8.10 -7.13
C GLU A 22 2.91 -8.08 -6.14
N LEU A 23 1.80 -8.69 -6.54
CA LEU A 23 0.64 -8.92 -5.68
C LEU A 23 0.85 -10.18 -4.83
N GLY A 24 0.47 -10.13 -3.56
CA GLY A 24 0.61 -11.28 -2.68
C GLY A 24 -0.28 -11.23 -1.46
N LYS A 25 -0.14 -12.24 -0.60
CA LYS A 25 -0.81 -12.30 0.69
C LYS A 25 0.17 -12.59 1.81
N MET A 26 0.00 -11.94 2.96
CA MET A 26 0.67 -12.28 4.21
C MET A 26 -0.38 -12.57 5.26
N PHE A 27 -0.34 -13.76 5.87
CA PHE A 27 -1.32 -14.20 6.87
C PHE A 27 -2.78 -14.04 6.41
N GLY A 28 -3.05 -14.33 5.13
CA GLY A 28 -4.38 -14.19 4.52
C GLY A 28 -4.73 -12.78 4.03
N MET A 29 -3.94 -11.76 4.38
CA MET A 29 -4.22 -10.37 4.07
C MET A 29 -3.59 -9.93 2.75
N PRO A 30 -4.30 -9.19 1.89
CA PRO A 30 -3.73 -8.60 0.68
C PRO A 30 -2.50 -7.73 0.97
N THR A 31 -1.45 -7.92 0.17
CA THR A 31 -0.18 -7.18 0.29
C THR A 31 0.39 -6.90 -1.09
N ILE A 32 1.05 -5.75 -1.21
CA ILE A 32 1.83 -5.36 -2.39
C ILE A 32 3.30 -5.45 -2.01
N LYS A 33 4.07 -6.10 -2.87
CA LYS A 33 5.53 -6.22 -2.74
C LYS A 33 6.20 -5.50 -3.89
N ARG A 34 7.42 -5.04 -3.62
CA ARG A 34 8.33 -4.50 -4.63
C ARG A 34 9.70 -5.12 -4.42
N ALA A 35 10.29 -5.67 -5.48
CA ALA A 35 11.56 -6.40 -5.40
C ALA A 35 11.57 -7.46 -4.26
N GLY A 36 10.50 -8.26 -4.16
CA GLY A 36 10.34 -9.29 -3.13
C GLY A 36 10.08 -8.80 -1.69
N LYS A 37 9.99 -7.49 -1.44
CA LYS A 37 9.73 -6.93 -0.09
C LYS A 37 8.35 -6.31 0.00
N ALA A 38 7.59 -6.63 1.05
CA ALA A 38 6.29 -6.00 1.29
C ALA A 38 6.44 -4.49 1.55
N THR A 39 5.74 -3.68 0.75
CA THR A 39 5.72 -2.22 0.84
C THR A 39 4.41 -1.70 1.41
N PHE A 40 3.28 -2.30 1.03
CA PHE A 40 1.94 -1.91 1.47
C PHE A 40 1.08 -3.15 1.76
N GLY A 41 0.05 -3.00 2.59
CA GLY A 41 -0.89 -4.08 2.88
C GLY A 41 -2.27 -3.56 3.26
N PHE A 42 -3.23 -4.47 3.33
CA PHE A 42 -4.57 -4.19 3.82
C PHE A 42 -4.73 -4.75 5.24
N TRP A 43 -5.11 -3.88 6.18
CA TRP A 43 -5.26 -4.22 7.59
C TRP A 43 -6.39 -3.40 8.22
N GLN A 44 -7.33 -4.05 8.91
CA GLN A 44 -8.45 -3.40 9.61
C GLN A 44 -9.15 -2.31 8.77
N ASP A 45 -9.59 -2.68 7.55
CA ASP A 45 -10.29 -1.77 6.62
C ASP A 45 -9.43 -0.60 6.09
N ALA A 46 -8.11 -0.64 6.30
CA ALA A 46 -7.20 0.43 5.90
C ALA A 46 -6.02 -0.09 5.08
N MET A 47 -5.53 0.76 4.18
CA MET A 47 -4.25 0.56 3.52
C MET A 47 -3.12 1.02 4.45
N VAL A 48 -2.19 0.12 4.75
CA VAL A 48 -1.04 0.39 5.61
C VAL A 48 0.25 0.43 4.80
N PHE A 49 1.12 1.38 5.14
CA PHE A 49 2.38 1.64 4.44
C PHE A 49 3.56 1.30 5.34
N LYS A 50 4.49 0.49 4.85
CA LYS A 50 5.74 0.19 5.56
C LYS A 50 6.76 1.30 5.29
N LEU A 51 6.87 2.25 6.22
CA LEU A 51 7.87 3.31 6.17
C LEU A 51 9.04 2.94 7.09
N THR A 52 10.14 2.45 6.51
CA THR A 52 11.35 2.08 7.25
C THR A 52 12.26 3.27 7.54
N ASP A 53 12.04 4.39 6.84
CA ASP A 53 12.79 5.64 7.00
C ASP A 53 12.02 6.58 7.92
N GLU A 54 12.62 6.94 9.06
CA GLU A 54 11.98 7.77 10.08
C GLU A 54 11.68 9.20 9.58
N ALA A 55 12.57 9.78 8.76
CA ALA A 55 12.38 11.11 8.21
C ALA A 55 11.21 11.13 7.23
N LYS A 56 11.14 10.14 6.34
CA LYS A 56 9.99 9.96 5.42
C LYS A 56 8.69 9.68 6.18
N ARG A 57 8.74 8.91 7.26
CA ARG A 57 7.59 8.68 8.14
C ARG A 57 7.09 9.99 8.77
N LYS A 58 7.99 10.81 9.33
CA LYS A 58 7.65 12.12 9.91
C LYS A 58 7.05 13.06 8.86
N GLN A 59 7.62 13.09 7.66
CA GLN A 59 7.08 13.87 6.54
C GLN A 59 5.68 13.41 6.14
N ALA A 60 5.48 12.09 5.97
CA ALA A 60 4.19 11.52 5.58
C ALA A 60 3.09 11.81 6.61
N LEU A 61 3.41 11.72 7.90
CA LEU A 61 2.47 12.06 8.99
C LEU A 61 2.15 13.55 9.05
N GLY A 62 3.01 14.41 8.49
CA GLY A 62 2.78 15.85 8.37
C GLY A 62 1.91 16.24 7.17
N LEU A 63 1.63 15.32 6.25
CA LEU A 63 0.76 15.57 5.10
C LEU A 63 -0.68 15.77 5.59
N LYS A 64 -1.20 16.98 5.45
CA LYS A 64 -2.64 17.21 5.55
C LYS A 64 -3.28 16.79 4.24
N ARG A 65 -4.44 16.12 4.33
CA ARG A 65 -5.27 15.80 3.17
C ARG A 65 -5.56 17.11 2.44
N SER A 66 -5.02 17.28 1.23
CA SER A 66 -5.38 18.41 0.38
C SER A 66 -6.85 18.25 0.04
N SER A 67 -7.70 19.12 0.58
CA SER A 67 -9.06 19.26 0.11
C SER A 67 -8.98 19.84 -1.30
N SER A 68 -9.21 19.02 -2.31
CA SER A 68 -9.47 19.44 -3.68
C SER A 68 -10.76 18.79 -4.14
#